data_AF-A0A1F2RLM5-F1
#
_entry.id   AF-A0A1F2RLM5-F1
#
_cell.length_a   1.000
_cell.length_b   1.000
_cell.length_c   1.000
_cell.angle_alpha   90.00
_cell.angle_beta   90.00
_cell.angle_gamma   90.00
#
_symmetry.space_group_name_H-M   'P 1'
#
loop_
_entity.id
_entity.type
_entity.pdbx_description
1 polymer ?
#
loop_
_entity_poly.entity_id
_entity_poly.type
_entity_poly.pdbx_seq_one_letter_code
_entity_poly.pdbx_strand_id
1 'polypeptide(L)' 'MEPSALILYNLSNQEAIRTQRTANEYRELEQTIGVTARQILAGSFPAQPGYHCRFCAYRAICPAQEQRNEGAAPSPI' A
#
# COMPACT_ATOMS: atom_id res chain seq x y z
N MET A 1 -25.34 14.60 12.50
CA MET A 1 -25.28 13.14 12.70
C MET A 1 -23.91 12.71 12.24
N GLU A 2 -23.04 12.30 13.15
CA GLU A 2 -21.69 11.87 12.80
C GLU A 2 -21.71 10.38 12.35
N PRO A 3 -21.02 10.00 11.26
CA PRO A 3 -20.95 8.60 10.83
C PRO A 3 -20.30 7.73 11.92
N SER A 4 -21.04 6.76 12.47
CA SER A 4 -20.58 5.93 13.60
C SER A 4 -19.99 4.58 13.19
N ALA A 5 -20.09 4.20 11.92
CA ALA A 5 -19.55 2.95 11.37
C ALA A 5 -19.43 3.00 9.84
N LEU A 6 -18.57 2.16 9.29
CA LEU A 6 -18.49 1.86 7.87
C LEU A 6 -18.91 0.41 7.64
N ILE A 7 -19.80 0.18 6.68
CA ILE A 7 -20.26 -1.16 6.30
C ILE A 7 -19.73 -1.49 4.91
N LEU A 8 -18.99 -2.60 4.81
CA LEU A 8 -18.66 -3.23 3.54
C LEU A 8 -19.71 -4.31 3.29
N TYR A 9 -20.50 -4.15 2.24
CA TYR A 9 -21.49 -5.14 1.83
C TYR A 9 -20.96 -5.92 0.61
N ASN A 10 -20.68 -7.21 0.80
CA ASN A 10 -20.21 -8.09 -0.24
C ASN A 10 -21.41 -8.63 -1.04
N LEU A 11 -21.54 -8.19 -2.29
CA LEU A 11 -22.66 -8.59 -3.15
C LEU A 11 -22.60 -10.06 -3.59
N SER A 12 -21.42 -10.68 -3.59
CA SER A 12 -21.26 -12.07 -4.05
C SER A 12 -21.88 -13.08 -3.09
N ASN A 13 -21.84 -12.79 -1.79
CA ASN A 13 -22.36 -13.67 -0.74
C ASN A 13 -23.40 -12.99 0.16
N GLN A 14 -23.77 -11.73 -0.15
CA GLN A 14 -24.72 -10.91 0.58
C GLN A 14 -24.35 -10.69 2.05
N GLU A 15 -23.06 -10.77 2.38
CA GLU A 15 -22.59 -10.54 3.75
C GLU A 15 -22.26 -9.06 3.99
N ALA A 16 -22.62 -8.58 5.18
CA ALA A 16 -22.30 -7.25 5.65
C ALA A 16 -21.21 -7.30 6.73
N ILE A 17 -20.07 -6.67 6.46
CA ILE A 17 -18.99 -6.50 7.44
C ILE A 17 -19.07 -5.09 7.99
N ARG A 18 -19.43 -4.97 9.26
CA ARG A 18 -19.49 -3.69 9.98
C ARG A 18 -18.15 -3.41 10.64
N THR A 19 -17.60 -2.22 10.38
CA THR A 19 -16.34 -1.75 10.96
C THR A 19 -16.57 -0.45 11.73
N GLN A 20 -15.90 -0.34 12.87
CA GLN A 20 -15.79 0.89 13.65
C GLN A 20 -14.34 1.12 13.98
N ARG A 21 -13.93 2.40 14.03
CA ARG A 21 -12.58 2.78 14.42
C ARG A 21 -12.64 3.54 15.73
N THR A 22 -11.70 3.22 16.59
CA THR A 22 -11.42 3.92 17.84
C THR A 22 -10.59 5.17 17.56
N ALA A 23 -10.59 6.11 18.50
CA ALA A 23 -9.73 7.30 18.41
C ALA A 23 -8.23 6.94 18.30
N ASN A 24 -7.80 5.79 18.84
CA ASN A 24 -6.42 5.36 18.72
C ASN A 24 -6.07 4.89 17.30
N GLU A 25 -6.94 4.09 16.69
CA GLU A 25 -6.77 3.63 15.30
C GLU A 25 -6.77 4.79 14.31
N TYR A 26 -7.53 5.86 14.57
CA TYR A 26 -7.47 7.09 13.75
C TYR A 26 -6.10 7.77 13.83
N ARG A 27 -5.54 7.93 15.04
CA ARG A 27 -4.22 8.55 15.20
C ARG A 27 -3.11 7.74 14.55
N GLU A 28 -3.15 6.42 14.69
CA GLU A 28 -2.20 5.51 14.04
C GLU A 28 -2.30 5.64 12.50
N LEU A 29 -3.53 5.70 11.97
CA LEU A 29 -3.75 5.89 10.54
C LEU A 29 -3.21 7.23 10.04
N GLU A 30 -3.45 8.33 10.78
CA GLU A 30 -2.90 9.65 10.45
C GLU A 30 -1.36 9.64 10.38
N GLN A 31 -0.71 8.95 11.31
CA GLN A 31 0.74 8.77 11.31
C GLN A 31 1.21 8.00 10.08
N THR A 32 0.54 6.88 9.75
CA THR A 32 0.84 6.09 8.55
C THR A 32 0.70 6.94 7.28
N ILE A 33 -0.39 7.70 7.15
CA ILE A 33 -0.61 8.60 6.01
C ILE A 33 0.53 9.60 5.89
N GLY A 34 0.93 10.24 7.00
CA GLY A 34 2.02 11.21 7.01
C GLY A 34 3.36 10.61 6.58
N VAL A 35 3.69 9.39 7.04
CA VAL A 35 4.92 8.68 6.62
C VAL A 35 4.88 8.37 5.13
N THR A 36 3.79 7.76 4.65
CA THR A 36 3.62 7.38 3.25
C THR A 36 3.69 8.60 2.33
N ALA A 37 3.05 9.71 2.71
CA ALA A 37 3.09 10.94 1.92
C ALA A 37 4.52 11.49 1.78
N ARG A 38 5.32 11.47 2.85
CA ARG A 38 6.74 11.87 2.79
C ARG A 38 7.56 10.96 1.88
N GLN A 39 7.32 9.66 1.91
CA GLN A 39 8.00 8.70 1.04
C GLN A 39 7.66 8.95 -0.45
N ILE A 40 6.38 9.17 -0.75
CA ILE A 40 5.93 9.51 -2.11
C ILE A 40 6.60 10.80 -2.61
N LEU A 41 6.63 11.85 -1.79
CA LEU A 41 7.29 13.12 -2.14
C LEU A 41 8.80 12.96 -2.35
N ALA A 42 9.44 12.04 -1.64
CA ALA A 42 10.85 11.71 -1.81
C ALA A 42 11.13 10.74 -2.97
N GLY A 43 10.10 10.27 -3.68
CA GLY A 43 10.25 9.22 -4.70
C GLY A 43 10.69 7.87 -4.14
N SER A 44 10.51 7.64 -2.84
CA SER A 44 10.92 6.42 -2.14
C SER A 44 9.79 5.39 -2.17
N PHE A 45 9.98 4.31 -2.92
CA PHE A 45 9.02 3.21 -3.05
C PHE A 45 9.66 1.89 -2.58
N PRO A 46 9.83 1.69 -1.26
CA PRO A 46 10.44 0.47 -0.75
C PRO A 46 9.60 -0.75 -1.14
N ALA A 47 10.26 -1.77 -1.69
CA ALA A 47 9.57 -3.01 -2.02
C ALA A 47 9.07 -3.70 -0.75
N GLN A 48 7.85 -4.24 -0.80
CA GLN A 48 7.28 -5.06 0.27
C GLN A 48 6.96 -6.46 -0.28
N PRO A 49 7.92 -7.38 -0.43
CA PRO A 49 7.66 -8.69 -1.00
C PRO A 49 6.59 -9.48 -0.21
N GLY A 50 5.66 -10.13 -0.91
CA GLY A 50 4.60 -10.94 -0.29
C GLY A 50 3.64 -11.57 -1.30
N TYR A 51 2.51 -12.11 -0.80
CA TYR A 51 1.50 -12.79 -1.64
C TYR A 51 0.99 -11.90 -2.79
N HIS A 52 0.91 -10.58 -2.56
CA HIS A 52 0.44 -9.63 -3.54
C HIS A 52 1.37 -9.44 -4.75
N CYS A 53 2.64 -9.86 -4.66
CA CYS A 53 3.57 -9.77 -5.78
C CYS A 53 3.09 -10.56 -7.01
N ARG A 54 2.26 -11.61 -6.84
CA ARG A 54 1.70 -12.40 -7.94
C ARG A 54 0.79 -11.58 -8.87
N PHE A 55 0.14 -10.56 -8.34
CA PHE A 55 -0.83 -9.72 -9.06
C PHE A 55 -0.46 -8.23 -9.06
N CYS A 56 0.78 -7.90 -8.71
CA CYS A 56 1.24 -6.52 -8.64
C CYS A 56 1.51 -5.95 -10.04
N ALA A 57 0.75 -4.92 -10.43
CA ALA A 57 0.91 -4.23 -11.71
C ALA A 57 2.27 -3.51 -11.84
N TYR A 58 2.92 -3.18 -10.72
CA TYR A 58 4.19 -2.45 -10.67
C TYR A 58 5.41 -3.37 -10.64
N ARG A 59 5.23 -4.68 -10.87
CA ARG A 59 6.33 -5.66 -10.79
C ARG A 59 7.53 -5.32 -11.68
N ALA A 60 7.29 -4.72 -12.85
CA ALA A 60 8.35 -4.36 -13.80
C ALA A 60 9.31 -3.28 -13.28
N ILE A 61 8.87 -2.43 -12.35
CA ILE A 61 9.66 -1.32 -11.77
C ILE A 61 9.93 -1.53 -10.28
N CYS A 62 9.68 -2.73 -9.77
CA CYS A 62 9.80 -3.03 -8.34
C CYS A 62 11.27 -3.23 -7.96
N PRO A 63 11.80 -2.56 -6.92
CA PRO A 63 13.19 -2.74 -6.50
C PRO A 63 13.55 -4.19 -6.15
N ALA A 64 12.59 -4.99 -5.66
CA ALA A 64 12.82 -6.41 -5.36
C ALA A 64 12.97 -7.29 -6.61
N GLN A 65 12.56 -6.80 -7.78
CA GLN A 65 12.74 -7.49 -9.06
C GLN A 65 14.11 -7.18 -9.69
N GLU A 66 14.70 -6.03 -9.36
CA GLU A 66 15.97 -5.52 -9.92
C GLU A 66 17.25 -6.10 -9.29
N GLN A 67 17.16 -7.03 -8.33
CA GLN A 67 18.33 -7.76 -7.79
C GLN A 67 19.04 -8.67 -8.83
N ARG A 68 18.61 -8.66 -10.11
CA ARG A 68 19.36 -9.26 -11.22
C ARG A 68 20.41 -8.30 -11.82
N ASN A 69 20.33 -6.99 -11.57
CA ASN A 69 21.15 -5.99 -12.28
C ASN A 69 21.94 -5.03 -11.37
N GLU A 70 22.21 -5.39 -10.10
CA GLU A 70 23.32 -4.79 -9.34
C GLU A 70 24.65 -5.29 -9.95
N GLY A 71 24.98 -4.70 -11.10
CA GLY A 71 26.10 -5.03 -11.97
C GLY A 71 26.00 -4.43 -13.39
N ALA A 72 24.83 -3.92 -13.81
CA ALA A 72 24.70 -3.23 -15.08
C ALA A 72 24.93 -1.72 -14.89
N ALA A 73 26.12 -1.25 -15.26
CA ALA A 73 26.41 0.17 -15.38
C ALA A 73 25.39 0.87 -16.31
N PRO A 74 25.07 2.16 -16.09
CA PRO A 74 24.15 2.87 -16.96
C PRO A 74 24.73 2.94 -18.38
N SER A 75 23.97 2.47 -19.37
CA SER A 75 24.31 2.66 -20.78
C SER A 75 24.34 4.15 -21.10
N PRO A 76 25.41 4.68 -21.69
CA PRO A 76 25.45 6.05 -22.16
C PRO A 76 24.52 6.20 -23.38
N ILE A 77 23.73 7.28 -23.37
CA ILE A 77 23.09 7.81 -24.58
C ILE A 77 24.18 8.44 -25.46
#